data_AF-A0A9E2GDX6-F1
#
_entry.id   AF-A0A9E2GDX6-F1
#
_cell.length_a   1.000
_cell.length_b   1.000
_cell.length_c   1.000
_cell.angle_alpha   90.00
_cell.angle_beta   90.00
_cell.angle_gamma   90.00
#
_symmetry.space_group_name_H-M   'P 1'
#
loop_
_entity.id
_entity.type
_entity.pdbx_description
1 polymer ?
#
loop_
_entity_poly.entity_id
_entity_poly.type
_entity_poly.pdbx_seq_one_letter_code
_entity_poly.pdbx_strand_id
1 'polypeptide(L)'
;MNEKYLYSLIAVIALFLVAYAGVEVAGLQYLFGIIIPYLAIITFIVGFVLRVNDWARSPVPFRIPTTCGQQKSLPWIKHSKVENPFGSGGVIVRMILEILFFRSLFRNTKCKINEGPRISYVWEKWLWLFSLAFHYAFLTVLVRHLRFFLEPVPFCF
;
A
#
# COMPACT_ATOMS: atom_id res chain seq x y z
N MET A 1 5.06 18.95 20.65
CA MET A 1 4.23 18.09 19.77
C MET A 1 3.63 19.00 18.71
N ASN A 2 3.80 18.73 17.40
CA ASN A 2 3.24 19.64 16.37
C ASN A 2 1.73 19.76 16.55
N GLU A 3 1.20 20.98 16.41
CA GLU A 3 -0.24 21.26 16.51
C GLU A 3 -1.09 20.32 15.64
N LYS A 4 -0.59 19.99 14.44
CA LYS A 4 -1.21 19.03 13.52
C LYS A 4 -1.43 17.64 14.12
N TYR A 5 -0.48 17.12 14.90
CA TYR A 5 -0.65 15.81 15.55
C TYR A 5 -1.65 15.88 16.70
N LEU A 6 -1.70 17.02 17.40
CA LEU A 6 -2.66 17.23 18.47
C LEU A 6 -4.10 17.30 17.92
N TYR A 7 -4.32 17.99 16.80
CA TYR A 7 -5.64 18.01 16.15
C TYR A 7 -6.13 16.62 15.76
N SER A 8 -5.26 15.80 15.14
CA SER A 8 -5.63 14.42 14.79
C SER A 8 -5.95 13.58 16.02
N LEU A 9 -5.17 13.70 17.10
CA LEU A 9 -5.42 12.97 18.33
C LEU A 9 -6.75 13.40 18.99
N ILE A 10 -7.01 14.70 19.05
CA ILE A 10 -8.27 15.24 19.57
C ILE A 10 -9.45 14.74 18.73
N ALA A 11 -9.35 14.74 17.40
CA ALA A 11 -10.42 14.26 16.53
C ALA A 11 -10.75 12.78 16.78
N VAL A 12 -9.74 11.92 16.95
CA VAL A 12 -9.94 10.49 17.28
C VAL A 12 -10.62 10.32 18.63
N ILE A 13 -10.15 11.02 19.66
CA ILE A 13 -10.75 10.96 21.01
C ILE A 13 -12.20 11.47 20.96
N ALA A 14 -12.46 12.57 20.26
CA ALA A 14 -13.79 13.14 20.13
C ALA A 14 -14.76 12.17 19.44
N LEU A 15 -14.37 11.58 18.31
CA LEU A 15 -15.20 10.60 17.59
C LEU A 15 -15.48 9.35 18.43
N PHE A 16 -14.48 8.87 19.16
CA PHE A 16 -14.66 7.76 20.11
C PHE A 16 -15.68 8.10 21.20
N LEU A 17 -15.54 9.28 21.84
CA LEU A 17 -16.45 9.71 22.89
C LEU A 17 -17.87 9.91 22.38
N VAL A 18 -18.05 10.43 21.16
CA VAL A 18 -19.37 10.56 20.53
C VAL A 18 -20.03 9.19 20.35
N ALA A 19 -19.30 8.20 19.84
CA ALA A 19 -19.83 6.85 19.69
C ALA A 19 -20.13 6.20 21.05
N TYR A 20 -19.22 6.32 22.02
CA TYR A 20 -19.40 5.78 23.37
C TYR A 20 -20.61 6.38 24.09
N ALA A 21 -20.71 7.71 24.14
CA ALA A 21 -21.84 8.40 24.76
C ALA A 21 -23.17 8.12 24.01
N GLY A 22 -23.13 8.06 22.67
CA GLY A 22 -24.30 7.72 21.87
C GLY A 22 -24.85 6.32 22.19
N VAL A 23 -23.97 5.36 22.45
CA VAL A 23 -24.36 3.99 22.81
C VAL A 23 -24.80 3.89 24.27
N GLU A 24 -24.00 4.37 25.22
CA GLU A 24 -24.24 4.19 26.66
C GLU A 24 -25.34 5.10 27.22
N VAL A 25 -25.42 6.35 26.77
CA VAL A 25 -26.35 7.35 27.33
C VAL A 25 -27.64 7.43 26.52
N ALA A 26 -27.53 7.40 25.19
CA ALA A 26 -28.67 7.61 24.29
C ALA A 26 -29.26 6.29 23.73
N GLY A 27 -28.68 5.13 24.04
CA GLY A 27 -29.17 3.83 23.60
C GLY A 27 -29.09 3.59 22.08
N LEU A 28 -28.24 4.33 21.35
CA LEU A 28 -28.12 4.29 19.89
C LEU A 28 -27.34 3.07 19.36
N GLN A 29 -27.44 1.93 20.04
CA GLN A 29 -26.75 0.68 19.71
C GLN A 29 -27.03 0.22 18.27
N TYR A 30 -28.27 0.32 17.82
CA TYR A 30 -28.66 -0.05 16.46
C TYR A 30 -27.99 0.85 15.41
N LEU A 31 -27.86 2.15 15.68
CA LEU A 31 -27.25 3.10 14.75
C LEU A 31 -25.74 2.83 14.59
N PHE A 32 -25.01 2.76 15.70
CA PHE A 32 -23.56 2.60 15.69
C PHE A 32 -23.10 1.15 15.42
N GLY A 33 -23.86 0.16 15.86
CA GLY A 33 -23.52 -1.25 15.70
C GLY A 33 -23.97 -1.88 14.38
N ILE A 34 -25.01 -1.34 13.74
CA ILE A 34 -25.61 -1.93 12.53
C ILE A 34 -25.58 -0.91 11.39
N ILE A 35 -26.33 0.19 11.49
CA ILE A 35 -26.54 1.11 10.36
C ILE A 35 -25.21 1.68 9.84
N ILE A 36 -24.40 2.29 10.70
CA ILE A 36 -23.16 2.95 10.31
C ILE A 36 -22.17 1.96 9.66
N PRO A 37 -21.87 0.78 10.25
CA PRO A 37 -21.01 -0.21 9.62
C PRO A 37 -21.49 -0.69 8.25
N TYR A 38 -22.79 -1.00 8.08
CA TYR A 38 -23.32 -1.43 6.79
C TYR A 38 -23.24 -0.32 5.73
N LEU A 39 -23.56 0.92 6.10
CA LEU A 39 -23.39 2.07 5.20
C LEU A 39 -21.93 2.29 4.82
N ALA A 40 -21.00 2.13 5.75
CA ALA A 40 -19.56 2.23 5.46
C ALA A 40 -19.09 1.18 4.45
N ILE A 41 -19.56 -0.07 4.58
CA ILE A 41 -19.24 -1.14 3.62
C ILE A 41 -19.85 -0.84 2.25
N ILE A 42 -21.13 -0.47 2.20
CA ILE A 42 -21.82 -0.15 0.93
C ILE A 42 -21.13 1.01 0.22
N THR A 43 -20.84 2.10 0.92
CA THR A 43 -20.15 3.27 0.35
C THR A 43 -18.75 2.93 -0.15
N PHE A 44 -17.99 2.11 0.60
CA PHE A 44 -16.69 1.63 0.18
C PHE A 44 -16.77 0.80 -1.12
N ILE A 45 -17.68 -0.20 -1.18
CA ILE A 45 -17.83 -1.07 -2.35
C ILE A 45 -18.28 -0.27 -3.57
N VAL A 46 -19.32 0.56 -3.44
CA VAL A 46 -19.83 1.38 -4.54
C VAL A 46 -18.74 2.34 -5.03
N GLY A 47 -18.09 3.05 -4.12
CA GLY A 47 -17.00 3.97 -4.46
C GLY A 47 -15.83 3.27 -5.15
N PHE A 48 -15.46 2.07 -4.68
CA PHE A 48 -14.42 1.25 -5.28
C PHE A 48 -14.79 0.83 -6.72
N VAL A 49 -16.00 0.33 -6.94
CA VAL A 49 -16.48 -0.08 -8.27
C VAL A 49 -16.50 1.11 -9.23
N LEU A 50 -17.03 2.25 -8.80
CA LEU A 50 -17.04 3.47 -9.62
C LEU A 50 -15.61 3.88 -10.01
N ARG A 51 -14.68 3.87 -9.05
CA ARG A 51 -13.27 4.21 -9.31
C ARG A 51 -12.59 3.25 -10.28
N VAL A 52 -12.86 1.94 -10.17
CA VAL A 52 -12.33 0.93 -11.09
C VAL A 52 -12.91 1.12 -12.49
N ASN A 53 -14.20 1.42 -12.61
CA ASN A 53 -14.84 1.70 -13.90
C ASN A 53 -14.25 2.96 -14.56
N ASP A 54 -14.05 4.04 -13.81
CA ASP A 54 -13.42 5.26 -14.32
C ASP A 54 -11.99 5.00 -14.82
N TRP A 55 -11.22 4.20 -14.09
CA TRP A 55 -9.89 3.78 -14.53
C TRP A 55 -9.95 2.92 -15.79
N ALA A 56 -10.86 1.95 -15.87
CA ALA A 56 -11.01 1.07 -17.03
C ALA A 56 -11.44 1.82 -18.31
N ARG A 57 -12.20 2.90 -18.17
CA ARG A 57 -12.63 3.77 -19.29
C ARG A 57 -11.57 4.79 -19.69
N SER A 58 -10.53 4.99 -18.88
CA SER A 58 -9.47 5.94 -19.17
C SER A 58 -8.63 5.42 -20.35
N PRO A 59 -8.46 6.20 -21.44
CA PRO A 59 -7.66 5.76 -22.57
C PRO A 59 -6.21 5.53 -22.12
N VAL A 60 -5.70 4.32 -22.34
CA VAL A 60 -4.33 3.97 -21.97
C VAL A 60 -3.42 4.32 -23.17
N PRO A 61 -2.47 5.26 -23.02
CA PRO A 61 -1.46 5.51 -24.05
C PRO A 61 -0.68 4.24 -24.38
N PHE A 62 0.04 4.24 -25.50
CA PHE A 62 0.86 3.10 -25.92
C PHE A 62 1.66 2.52 -24.74
N ARG A 63 1.59 1.20 -24.54
CA ARG A 63 2.27 0.52 -23.43
C ARG A 63 3.78 0.61 -23.67
N ILE A 64 4.41 1.62 -23.10
CA ILE A 64 5.87 1.75 -23.02
C ILE A 64 6.27 1.23 -21.64
N PRO A 65 6.61 -0.07 -21.49
CA PRO A 65 7.03 -0.58 -20.21
C PRO A 65 8.33 0.09 -19.81
N THR A 66 8.35 0.71 -18.64
CA THR A 66 9.58 1.19 -18.01
C THR A 66 10.39 -0.04 -17.57
N THR A 67 11.21 -0.55 -18.49
CA THR A 67 12.16 -1.61 -18.20
C THR A 67 13.46 -0.98 -17.72
N CYS A 68 14.05 -1.57 -16.68
CA CYS A 68 15.40 -1.21 -16.23
C CYS A 68 16.37 -2.22 -16.83
N GLY A 69 17.61 -1.83 -17.11
CA GLY A 69 18.63 -2.74 -17.59
C GLY A 69 18.48 -3.21 -19.04
N GLN A 70 19.43 -4.02 -19.47
CA GLN A 70 19.62 -4.33 -20.89
C GLN A 70 18.54 -5.27 -21.42
N GLN A 71 17.91 -4.91 -22.54
CA GLN A 71 16.92 -5.74 -23.22
C GLN A 71 17.55 -6.91 -23.98
N LYS A 72 16.76 -7.96 -24.26
CA LYS A 72 17.22 -9.09 -25.06
C LYS A 72 17.38 -8.61 -26.50
N SER A 73 18.61 -8.55 -26.96
CA SER A 73 18.98 -8.12 -28.30
C SER A 73 19.76 -9.23 -29.00
N LEU A 74 21.06 -9.06 -29.19
CA LEU A 74 21.92 -9.98 -29.93
C LEU A 74 22.49 -11.07 -29.00
N PRO A 75 22.76 -12.29 -29.48
CA PRO A 75 23.18 -13.42 -28.63
C PRO A 75 24.45 -13.17 -27.80
N TRP A 76 25.33 -12.28 -28.25
CA TRP A 76 26.58 -11.92 -27.56
C TRP A 76 26.41 -10.80 -26.53
N ILE A 77 25.26 -10.12 -26.48
CA ILE A 77 25.00 -9.03 -25.54
C ILE A 77 24.27 -9.59 -24.32
N LYS A 78 24.91 -9.49 -23.14
CA LYS A 78 24.36 -10.01 -21.89
C LYS A 78 23.03 -9.33 -21.56
N HIS A 79 21.97 -10.14 -21.53
CA HIS A 79 20.62 -9.72 -21.22
C HIS A 79 20.36 -9.64 -19.71
N SER A 80 19.68 -8.59 -19.25
CA SER A 80 19.22 -8.44 -17.86
C SER A 80 17.91 -9.19 -17.63
N LYS A 81 18.00 -10.50 -17.33
CA LYS A 81 16.83 -11.41 -17.21
C LYS A 81 15.72 -10.96 -16.25
N VAL A 82 16.08 -10.36 -15.11
CA VAL A 82 15.12 -9.95 -14.06
C VAL A 82 14.66 -8.50 -14.22
N GLU A 83 15.55 -7.60 -14.67
CA GLU A 83 15.22 -6.17 -14.84
C GLU A 83 14.43 -5.90 -16.11
N ASN A 84 14.75 -6.64 -17.17
CA ASN A 84 14.16 -6.50 -18.49
C ASN A 84 13.68 -7.88 -19.00
N PRO A 85 12.69 -8.51 -18.34
CA PRO A 85 12.30 -9.88 -18.67
C PRO A 85 11.72 -9.98 -20.09
N PHE A 86 12.16 -10.97 -20.87
CA PHE A 86 11.63 -11.24 -22.21
C PHE A 86 10.50 -12.27 -22.23
N GLY A 87 10.24 -12.94 -21.10
CA GLY A 87 9.25 -14.01 -21.00
C GLY A 87 8.59 -14.05 -19.62
N SER A 88 7.48 -14.77 -19.52
CA SER A 88 6.58 -14.76 -18.36
C SER A 88 7.27 -15.15 -17.05
N GLY A 89 8.17 -16.14 -17.08
CA GLY A 89 8.91 -16.55 -15.87
C GLY A 89 9.77 -15.43 -15.28
N GLY A 90 10.42 -14.63 -16.12
CA GLY A 90 11.20 -13.46 -15.67
C GLY A 90 10.31 -12.36 -15.09
N VAL A 91 9.11 -12.16 -15.67
CA VAL A 91 8.11 -11.23 -15.15
C VAL A 91 7.64 -11.68 -13.77
N ILE A 92 7.33 -12.97 -13.59
CA ILE A 92 6.90 -13.52 -12.30
C ILE A 92 7.97 -13.26 -11.23
N VAL A 93 9.23 -13.61 -11.50
CA VAL A 93 10.33 -13.38 -10.55
C VAL A 93 10.48 -11.89 -10.24
N ARG A 94 10.43 -11.03 -11.26
CA ARG A 94 10.47 -9.57 -11.07
C ARG A 94 9.34 -9.10 -10.16
N MET A 95 8.10 -9.50 -10.44
CA MET A 95 6.93 -9.09 -9.67
C MET A 95 6.98 -9.60 -8.22
N ILE A 96 7.45 -10.83 -7.97
CA ILE A 96 7.64 -11.35 -6.61
C ILE A 96 8.62 -10.47 -5.83
N LEU A 97 9.75 -10.09 -6.43
CA LEU A 97 10.74 -9.23 -5.79
C LEU A 97 10.23 -7.80 -5.56
N GLU A 98 9.42 -7.27 -6.48
CA GLU A 98 8.82 -5.95 -6.29
C GLU A 98 7.72 -5.96 -5.23
N ILE A 99 6.87 -6.99 -5.18
CA ILE A 99 5.74 -7.06 -4.23
C ILE A 99 6.20 -7.41 -2.82
N LEU A 100 7.05 -8.43 -2.67
CA LEU A 100 7.44 -8.93 -1.35
C LEU A 100 8.61 -8.16 -0.76
N PHE A 101 9.54 -7.67 -1.58
CA PHE A 101 10.79 -7.08 -1.11
C PHE A 101 10.97 -5.62 -1.52
N PHE A 102 10.00 -4.99 -2.20
CA PHE A 102 10.09 -3.62 -2.71
C PHE A 102 11.46 -3.32 -3.34
N ARG A 103 11.94 -4.23 -4.19
CA ARG A 103 13.32 -4.21 -4.70
C ARG A 103 13.69 -2.94 -5.45
N SER A 104 12.75 -2.33 -6.17
CA SER A 104 12.94 -1.00 -6.78
C SER A 104 13.19 0.09 -5.74
N LEU A 105 12.40 0.11 -4.66
CA LEU A 105 12.57 1.05 -3.55
C LEU A 105 13.89 0.83 -2.80
N PHE A 106 14.35 -0.42 -2.67
CA PHE A 106 15.66 -0.72 -2.10
C PHE A 106 16.79 -0.05 -2.88
N ARG A 107 16.64 0.16 -4.18
CA ARG A 107 17.65 0.82 -5.03
C ARG A 107 17.44 2.33 -5.13
N ASN A 108 16.47 2.87 -4.41
CA ASN A 108 16.16 4.29 -4.46
C ASN A 108 17.34 5.12 -3.95
N THR A 109 17.79 6.05 -4.79
CA THR A 109 18.91 6.93 -4.50
C THR A 109 18.47 8.35 -4.75
N LYS A 110 18.51 9.17 -3.71
CA LYS A 110 18.09 10.57 -3.79
C LYS A 110 19.26 11.44 -4.21
N CYS A 111 19.08 12.17 -5.30
CA CYS A 111 19.98 13.23 -5.71
C CYS A 111 19.79 14.42 -4.78
N LYS A 112 20.87 14.86 -4.12
CA LYS A 112 20.94 16.09 -3.32
C LYS A 112 22.04 16.98 -3.87
N ILE A 113 21.67 18.21 -4.22
CA ILE A 113 22.62 19.28 -4.49
C ILE A 113 23.00 19.86 -3.13
N ASN A 114 24.26 19.68 -2.73
CA ASN A 114 24.78 20.31 -1.51
C ASN A 114 25.20 21.76 -1.82
N GLU A 115 25.53 22.56 -0.80
CA GLU A 115 26.03 23.92 -0.98
C GLU A 115 27.29 23.92 -1.87
N GLY A 116 27.13 24.32 -3.14
CA GLY A 116 28.15 24.28 -4.21
C GLY A 116 27.78 23.40 -5.42
N PRO A 117 28.65 23.26 -6.42
CA PRO A 117 28.38 22.52 -7.66
C PRO A 117 28.45 20.98 -7.49
N ARG A 118 28.32 20.45 -6.26
CA ARG A 118 28.52 19.03 -5.96
C ARG A 118 27.18 18.30 -5.84
N ILE A 119 26.94 17.40 -6.78
CA ILE A 119 25.82 16.46 -6.77
C ILE A 119 26.19 15.26 -5.89
N SER A 120 25.39 14.99 -4.87
CA SER A 120 25.54 13.81 -4.01
C SER A 120 24.35 12.87 -4.16
N TYR A 121 24.63 11.57 -4.08
CA TYR A 121 23.66 10.50 -4.20
C TYR A 121 23.54 9.80 -2.86
N VAL A 122 22.39 9.94 -2.19
CA VAL A 122 22.13 9.33 -0.87
C VAL A 122 21.21 8.15 -1.03
N TRP A 123 21.65 7.00 -0.53
CA TRP A 123 20.88 5.77 -0.57
C TRP A 123 19.78 5.74 0.50
N GLU A 124 18.51 5.57 0.11
CA GLU A 124 17.35 5.66 1.01
C GLU A 124 16.98 4.31 1.68
N LYS A 125 17.97 3.62 2.25
CA LYS A 125 17.77 2.29 2.88
C LYS A 125 16.72 2.27 4.00
N TRP A 126 16.55 3.36 4.73
CA TRP A 126 15.60 3.46 5.84
C TRP A 126 14.16 3.51 5.36
N LEU A 127 13.90 4.23 4.26
CA LEU A 127 12.55 4.28 3.67
C LEU A 127 12.13 2.88 3.24
N TRP A 128 13.02 2.15 2.59
CA TRP A 128 12.79 0.76 2.21
C TRP A 128 12.50 -0.13 3.43
N LEU A 129 13.38 -0.09 4.45
CA LEU A 129 13.26 -0.95 5.63
C LEU A 129 11.95 -0.69 6.41
N PHE A 130 11.62 0.57 6.69
CA PHE A 130 10.41 0.91 7.44
C PHE A 130 9.14 0.68 6.63
N SER A 131 9.18 0.89 5.31
CA SER A 131 8.06 0.51 4.44
C SER A 131 7.82 -1.00 4.50
N LEU A 132 8.87 -1.81 4.38
CA LEU A 132 8.77 -3.27 4.45
C LEU A 132 8.20 -3.71 5.81
N ALA A 133 8.78 -3.23 6.92
CA ALA A 133 8.32 -3.54 8.26
C ALA A 133 6.85 -3.17 8.47
N PHE A 134 6.42 -1.98 8.02
CA PHE A 134 5.04 -1.54 8.12
C PHE A 134 4.07 -2.45 7.35
N HIS A 135 4.39 -2.81 6.10
CA HIS A 135 3.49 -3.65 5.29
C HIS A 135 3.38 -5.08 5.83
N TYR A 136 4.48 -5.67 6.32
CA TYR A 136 4.43 -6.99 6.96
C TYR A 136 3.71 -6.95 8.31
N ALA A 137 3.89 -5.89 9.11
CA ALA A 137 3.10 -5.70 10.33
C ALA A 137 1.61 -5.54 10.00
N PHE A 138 1.26 -4.75 9.00
CA PHE A 138 -0.12 -4.59 8.55
C PHE A 138 -0.73 -5.91 8.05
N LEU A 139 0.01 -6.68 7.24
CA LEU A 139 -0.43 -7.97 6.75
C LEU A 139 -0.69 -8.96 7.88
N THR A 140 0.23 -9.06 8.85
CA THR A 140 0.06 -9.96 10.00
C THR A 140 -1.12 -9.56 10.87
N VAL A 141 -1.31 -8.25 11.10
CA VAL A 141 -2.50 -7.72 11.78
C VAL A 141 -3.76 -8.09 11.02
N LEU A 142 -3.83 -7.83 9.71
CA LEU A 142 -5.00 -8.13 8.89
C LEU A 142 -5.34 -9.61 8.95
N VAL A 143 -4.37 -10.49 8.66
CA VAL A 143 -4.57 -11.95 8.69
C VAL A 143 -5.08 -12.41 10.04
N ARG A 144 -4.52 -11.91 11.15
CA ARG A 144 -4.99 -12.26 12.50
C ARG A 144 -6.37 -11.70 12.81
N HIS A 145 -6.76 -10.55 12.26
CA HIS A 145 -8.09 -9.97 12.46
C HIS A 145 -9.18 -10.73 11.70
N LEU A 146 -8.84 -11.46 10.64
CA LEU A 146 -9.81 -12.32 9.94
C LEU A 146 -10.43 -13.37 10.85
N ARG A 147 -9.79 -13.72 11.99
CA ARG A 147 -10.37 -14.61 13.02
C ARG A 147 -11.73 -14.14 13.54
N PHE A 148 -12.02 -12.83 13.47
CA PHE A 148 -13.28 -12.26 13.93
C PHE A 148 -14.39 -12.30 12.88
N PHE A 149 -14.05 -12.64 11.62
CA PHE A 149 -14.97 -12.62 10.49
C PHE A 149 -15.21 -14.01 9.88
N LEU A 150 -14.40 -15.01 10.24
CA LEU A 150 -14.45 -16.36 9.67
C LEU A 150 -14.89 -17.37 10.72
N GLU A 151 -15.88 -18.21 10.37
CA GLU A 151 -16.34 -19.34 11.15
C GLU A 151 -16.30 -20.62 10.29
N PRO A 152 -15.57 -21.68 10.69
CA PRO A 152 -14.75 -21.80 11.91
C PRO A 152 -13.47 -20.97 11.83
N VAL A 153 -12.88 -20.62 12.97
CA VAL A 153 -11.60 -19.89 13.01
C VAL A 153 -10.48 -20.79 12.44
N PRO A 154 -9.80 -20.40 11.35
CA PRO A 154 -8.66 -21.14 10.82
C PRO A 154 -7.56 -21.37 11.86
N PHE A 155 -6.98 -22.58 11.86
CA PHE A 155 -5.95 -22.99 12.82
C PHE A 155 -4.58 -22.31 12.58
N CYS A 156 -4.38 -21.70 11.39
CA CYS A 156 -3.08 -21.23 10.90
C CYS A 156 -2.93 -19.70 10.84
N PHE A 157 -3.37 -18.98 11.87
CA PHE A 157 -3.16 -17.53 12.06
C PHE A 157 -2.00 -17.18 13.01
#